data_AF-A0A1C5M7X9-F1
#
_entry.id   AF-A0A1C5M7X9-F1
#
_cell.length_a   1.000
_cell.length_b   1.000
_cell.length_c   1.000
_cell.angle_alpha   90.00
_cell.angle_beta   90.00
_cell.angle_gamma   90.00
#
_symmetry.space_group_name_H-M   'P 1'
#
loop_
_entity.id
_entity.type
_entity.pdbx_description
1 polymer ?
#
loop_
_entity_poly.entity_id
_entity_poly.type
_entity_poly.pdbx_seq_one_letter_code
_entity_poly.pdbx_strand_id
1 'polypeptide(L)' 'MAKEEKTLDEMFQELDKLIQAMEEPEVSLEDSFQMYHQGIDMLKACNDKMDKIEKQMLVLDSEGETHEFES' A
#
# COMPACT_ATOMS: atom_id res chain seq x y z
N MET A 1 21.67 -3.90 6.26
CA MET A 1 20.91 -4.27 5.05
C MET A 1 19.83 -3.22 4.91
N ALA A 2 19.88 -2.40 3.86
CA ALA A 2 18.89 -1.35 3.65
C ALA A 2 17.54 -2.04 3.39
N LYS A 3 16.54 -1.73 4.22
CA LYS A 3 15.18 -2.24 4.05
C LYS A 3 14.58 -1.41 2.92
N GLU A 4 14.57 -1.93 1.69
CA GLU A 4 13.91 -1.27 0.57
C GLU A 4 12.45 -0.99 0.94
N GLU A 5 12.01 0.25 0.76
CA GLU A 5 10.62 0.62 0.98
C GLU A 5 9.75 -0.02 -0.10
N LYS A 6 8.87 -0.94 0.29
CA LYS A 6 7.92 -1.61 -0.61
C LYS A 6 7.19 -0.61 -1.49
N THR A 7 7.13 -0.87 -2.79
CA THR A 7 6.37 -0.08 -3.76
C THR A 7 4.86 -0.19 -3.52
N LEU A 8 4.05 0.71 -4.08
CA LEU A 8 2.58 0.63 -3.97
C LEU A 8 2.06 -0.67 -4.59
N ASP A 9 2.61 -1.10 -5.73
CA ASP A 9 2.23 -2.34 -6.40
C ASP A 9 2.47 -3.55 -5.50
N GLU A 10 3.65 -3.65 -4.87
CA GLU A 10 3.95 -4.72 -3.93
C GLU A 10 3.01 -4.72 -2.71
N MET A 11 2.63 -3.53 -2.22
CA MET A 11 1.69 -3.41 -1.11
C MET A 11 0.27 -3.87 -1.50
N PHE A 12 -0.18 -3.57 -2.72
CA PHE A 12 -1.45 -4.07 -3.24
C PHE A 12 -1.42 -5.58 -3.46
N GLN A 13 -0.33 -6.13 -4.01
CA GLN A 13 -0.17 -7.58 -4.16
C GLN A 13 -0.20 -8.32 -2.81
N GLU A 14 0.38 -7.74 -1.76
CA GLU A 14 0.29 -8.30 -0.42
C GLU A 14 -1.13 -8.22 0.15
N LEU A 15 -1.86 -7.14 -0.13
CA LEU A 15 -3.26 -6.99 0.29
C LEU A 15 -4.16 -8.03 -0.40
N ASP A 16 -3.96 -8.27 -1.70
CA ASP A 16 -4.69 -9.31 -2.43
C ASP A 16 -4.41 -10.71 -1.87
N LYS A 17 -3.14 -11.02 -1.55
CA LYS A 17 -2.78 -12.28 -0.90
C LYS A 17 -3.42 -12.43 0.47
N LEU A 18 -3.50 -11.34 1.23
CA LEU A 18 -4.16 -11.33 2.53
C LEU A 18 -5.67 -11.60 2.38
N ILE A 19 -6.33 -10.97 1.40
CA ILE A 19 -7.74 -11.21 1.10
C ILE A 19 -7.96 -12.67 0.69
N GLN A 20 -7.12 -13.22 -0.19
CA GLN A 20 -7.19 -14.62 -0.59
C GLN A 20 -7.03 -15.56 0.61
N ALA A 21 -6.10 -15.28 1.51
CA ALA A 21 -5.92 -16.06 2.74
C ALA A 21 -7.18 -15.99 3.63
N MET A 22 -7.81 -14.82 3.75
CA MET A 22 -9.05 -14.65 4.52
C MET A 22 -10.25 -15.43 3.94
N GLU A 23 -10.23 -15.72 2.64
CA GLU A 23 -11.28 -16.49 1.95
C GLU A 23 -11.06 -18.01 2.03
N GLU A 24 -9.93 -18.47 2.55
CA GLU A 24 -9.67 -19.90 2.67
C GLU A 24 -10.59 -20.54 3.73
N PRO A 25 -11.22 -21.70 3.41
CA PRO A 25 -12.18 -22.36 4.29
C PRO A 25 -11.58 -22.90 5.59
N GLU A 26 -10.26 -22.95 5.68
CA GLU A 26 -9.49 -23.40 6.84
C GLU A 26 -9.09 -22.27 7.80
N VAL A 27 -9.31 -21.00 7.43
CA VAL A 27 -9.05 -19.86 8.30
C VAL A 27 -10.05 -19.81 9.45
N SER A 28 -9.53 -19.69 10.67
CA SER A 28 -10.37 -19.52 11.85
C SER A 28 -10.93 -18.09 11.93
N LEU A 29 -11.99 -17.91 12.72
CA LEU A 29 -12.54 -16.58 12.98
C LEU A 29 -11.52 -15.67 13.67
N GLU A 30 -10.71 -16.21 14.58
CA GLU A 30 -9.67 -15.46 15.29
C GLU A 30 -8.56 -15.01 14.33
N ASP A 31 -8.11 -15.90 13.44
CA ASP A 31 -7.14 -15.58 12.40
C ASP A 31 -7.71 -14.54 11.42
N SER A 32 -8.99 -14.65 11.07
CA SER A 32 -9.69 -13.66 10.23
C SER A 32 -9.66 -12.27 10.85
N PHE A 33 -9.84 -12.15 12.17
CA PHE A 33 -9.75 -10.87 12.86
C PHE A 33 -8.32 -10.31 12.84
N GLN A 34 -7.31 -11.15 13.03
CA GLN A 34 -5.92 -10.71 12.92
C GLN A 34 -5.59 -10.25 11.50
N MET A 35 -5.99 -11.02 10.49
CA MET A 35 -5.81 -10.66 9.08
C MET A 35 -6.55 -9.37 8.74
N TYR A 36 -7.77 -9.16 9.23
CA TYR A 36 -8.51 -7.92 9.04
C TYR A 36 -7.75 -6.71 9.60
N HIS A 37 -7.24 -6.81 10.83
CA HIS A 37 -6.41 -5.75 11.42
C HIS A 37 -5.16 -5.47 10.60
N GLN A 38 -4.48 -6.53 10.14
CA GLN A 38 -3.32 -6.41 9.28
C GLN A 38 -3.67 -5.70 7.96
N GLY A 39 -4.80 -6.02 7.34
CA GLY A 39 -5.28 -5.38 6.12
C GLY A 39 -5.57 -3.89 6.32
N ILE A 40 -6.18 -3.52 7.45
CA ILE A 40 -6.41 -2.12 7.80
C ILE A 40 -5.09 -1.35 7.95
N ASP A 41 -4.08 -1.93 8.59
CA ASP A 41 -2.79 -1.26 8.75
C ASP A 41 -2.03 -1.15 7.42
N MET A 42 -2.13 -2.16 6.55
CA MET A 42 -1.60 -2.11 5.19
C MET A 42 -2.27 -1.01 4.35
N LEU A 43 -3.60 -0.87 4.45
CA LEU A 43 -4.35 0.19 3.78
C LEU A 43 -3.93 1.58 4.25
N LYS A 44 -3.71 1.78 5.55
CA LYS A 44 -3.17 3.06 6.07
C LYS A 44 -1.80 3.36 5.49
N ALA A 45 -0.92 2.36 5.45
CA ALA A 45 0.42 2.54 4.89
C ALA A 45 0.38 2.86 3.38
N CYS A 46 -0.54 2.26 2.62
CA CYS A 46 -0.75 2.62 1.21
C CYS A 46 -1.20 4.08 1.08
N ASN A 47 -2.16 4.51 1.91
CA ASN A 47 -2.66 5.88 1.92
C ASN A 47 -1.53 6.88 2.22
N ASP A 48 -0.75 6.64 3.29
CA ASP A 48 0.37 7.48 3.66
C ASP A 48 1.43 7.58 2.55
N LYS A 49 1.63 6.49 1.79
CA LYS A 49 2.55 6.47 0.66
C LYS A 49 2.00 7.24 -0.55
N MET A 50 0.71 7.11 -0.86
CA MET A 50 0.05 7.94 -1.87
C MET A 50 0.13 9.43 -1.53
N ASP A 51 -0.17 9.79 -0.29
CA ASP A 51 -0.08 11.17 0.22
C ASP A 51 1.34 11.76 0.02
N LYS A 52 2.39 10.96 0.24
CA LYS A 52 3.77 11.38 0.01
C LYS A 52 4.05 11.62 -1.47
N ILE A 53 3.58 10.73 -2.34
CA ILE A 53 3.74 10.86 -3.80
C ILE A 53 3.01 12.12 -4.29
N GLU A 54 1.78 12.36 -3.83
CA GLU A 54 0.99 13.54 -4.16
C GLU A 54 1.70 14.83 -3.71
N LYS A 55 2.22 14.86 -2.47
CA LYS A 55 3.01 15.99 -1.97
C LYS A 55 4.29 16.22 -2.76
N GLN A 56 5.00 15.15 -3.13
CA GLN A 56 6.20 15.25 -3.98
C GLN A 56 5.86 15.81 -5.36
N MET A 57 4.73 15.40 -5.94
CA MET A 57 4.23 15.92 -7.22
C MET A 57 3.90 17.42 -7.13
N LEU A 58 3.25 17.87 -6.04
CA LEU A 58 2.94 19.29 -5.81
C LEU A 58 4.19 20.15 -5.61
N VAL A 59 5.22 19.62 -4.95
CA VAL A 59 6.51 20.33 -4.77
C VAL A 59 7.23 20.50 -6.10
N LEU A 60 7.24 19.48 -6.96
CA LEU A 60 7.79 19.56 -8.32
C LEU A 60 7.07 20.59 -9.21
N ASP A 61 5.75 20.71 -9.05
CA ASP A 61 4.93 21.74 -9.73
C ASP A 61 5.24 23.16 -9.22
N SER A 62 5.52 23.29 -7.91
CA SER A 62 5.77 24.59 -7.25
C SER A 62 7.20 25.13 -7.43
N GLU A 63 8.21 24.25 -7.55
CA GLU A 63 9.62 24.61 -7.74
C GLU A 63 10.05 24.74 -9.21
N GLY A 64 9.12 24.51 -10.15
CA GLY A 64 9.29 24.87 -11.57
C GLY A 64 10.10 23.87 -12.39
N GLU A 65 9.58 22.64 -12.51
CA GLU A 65 9.73 21.63 -13.59
C GLU A 65 10.17 20.22 -13.12
N THR A 66 9.25 19.24 -13.19
CA THR A 66 9.26 18.16 -14.20
C THR A 66 7.90 17.49 -14.29
N HIS A 67 7.33 17.52 -15.49
CA HIS A 67 6.17 16.74 -15.91
C HIS A 67 6.69 15.50 -16.65
N GLU A 68 6.24 14.30 -16.25
CA GLU A 68 5.87 13.20 -17.15
C GLU A 68 5.11 12.12 -16.34
N PHE A 69 3.79 12.12 -16.46
CA PHE A 69 3.05 10.86 -16.54
C PHE A 69 2.72 10.70 -18.02
N GLU A 70 3.63 10.14 -18.82
CA GLU A 70 3.21 9.52 -20.06
C GLU A 70 2.47 8.23 -19.70
N SER A 71 1.21 8.21 -20.09
CA SER A 71 0.26 7.09 -20.01
C SER A 71 0.65 5.90 -20.87
#